data_AF-A0A0E0HZR8-F1
#
_entry.id   AF-A0A0E0HZR8-F1
#
_cell.length_a   1.000
_cell.length_b   1.000
_cell.length_c   1.000
_cell.angle_alpha   90.00
_cell.angle_beta   90.00
_cell.angle_gamma   90.00
#
_symmetry.space_group_name_H-M   'P 1'
#
loop_
_entity.id
_entity.type
_entity.pdbx_description
1 polymer ?
#
loop_
_entity_poly.entity_id
_entity_poly.type
_entity_poly.pdbx_seq_one_letter_code
_entity_poly.pdbx_strand_id
1 'polypeptide(L)'
;MATGLAAATARRHLLHLPRHRWAYLSSSAATTEGLDGGDGSGGGRVKIFDRDLKRRHRDRAAWAMGETDALADAVADNLLDRLEDCRKAFPSALCLGGSAGAVRRSLRGRGGIEKLIMMDMSADMVRKWQEMENATDDGLETHFVVGDEEYLPIKERLALKPDGLFLAAILGGETLK
;
A
#
# COMPACT_ATOMS: atom_id res chain seq x y z
N MET A 1 0.38 -58.73 22.77
CA MET A 1 0.64 -57.28 22.86
C MET A 1 0.94 -56.79 21.46
N ALA A 2 0.01 -56.09 20.82
CA ALA A 2 0.14 -55.58 19.46
C ALA A 2 -0.14 -54.08 19.48
N THR A 3 0.88 -53.27 19.20
CA THR A 3 0.77 -51.81 19.04
C THR A 3 0.48 -51.50 17.58
N GLY A 4 -0.74 -51.04 17.29
CA GLY A 4 -1.14 -50.56 15.97
C GLY A 4 -0.76 -49.09 15.77
N LEU A 5 -0.05 -48.81 14.68
CA LEU A 5 0.11 -47.46 14.13
C LEU A 5 -1.25 -46.95 13.62
N ALA A 6 -1.70 -45.79 14.09
CA ALA A 6 -2.79 -45.05 13.47
C ALA A 6 -2.19 -43.91 12.62
N ALA A 7 -2.23 -44.07 11.30
CA ALA A 7 -1.94 -43.03 10.34
C ALA A 7 -3.08 -41.99 10.35
N ALA A 8 -2.77 -40.74 10.66
CA ALA A 8 -3.72 -39.65 10.57
C ALA A 8 -3.82 -39.16 9.11
N THR A 9 -4.88 -39.59 8.44
CA THR A 9 -5.29 -39.18 7.09
C THR A 9 -5.58 -37.67 7.05
N ALA A 10 -4.70 -36.91 6.42
CA ALA A 10 -4.94 -35.50 6.09
C ALA A 10 -6.05 -35.40 5.04
N ARG A 11 -7.26 -35.00 5.48
CA ARG A 11 -8.39 -34.75 4.59
C ARG A 11 -8.18 -33.41 3.86
N ARG A 12 -7.83 -33.50 2.59
CA ARG A 12 -7.76 -32.37 1.66
C ARG A 12 -9.18 -31.92 1.32
N HIS A 13 -9.74 -31.02 2.13
CA HIS A 13 -10.98 -30.32 1.78
C HIS A 13 -10.67 -29.24 0.74
N LEU A 14 -10.88 -29.56 -0.54
CA LEU A 14 -11.01 -28.55 -1.59
C LEU A 14 -12.30 -27.77 -1.32
N LEU A 15 -12.19 -26.65 -0.62
CA LEU A 15 -13.22 -25.62 -0.62
C LEU A 15 -12.94 -24.68 -1.79
N HIS A 16 -13.81 -24.75 -2.79
CA HIS A 16 -13.86 -23.84 -3.92
C HIS A 16 -14.32 -22.46 -3.40
N LEU A 17 -13.37 -21.61 -3.01
CA LEU A 17 -13.65 -20.23 -2.62
C LEU A 17 -13.90 -19.38 -3.89
N PRO A 18 -14.95 -18.53 -3.90
CA PRO A 18 -15.29 -17.73 -5.05
C PRO A 18 -14.21 -16.67 -5.32
N ARG A 19 -13.84 -16.55 -6.60
CA ARG A 19 -12.90 -15.55 -7.13
C ARG A 19 -13.36 -14.15 -6.71
N HIS A 20 -12.62 -13.51 -5.80
CA HIS A 20 -12.94 -12.18 -5.30
C HIS A 20 -12.99 -11.18 -6.47
N ARG A 21 -14.16 -10.55 -6.64
CA ARG A 21 -14.42 -9.47 -7.60
C ARG A 21 -13.46 -8.32 -7.32
N TRP A 22 -12.72 -7.91 -8.34
CA TRP A 22 -12.00 -6.64 -8.35
C TRP A 22 -13.01 -5.49 -8.19
N ALA A 23 -12.97 -4.79 -7.06
CA ALA A 23 -13.63 -3.50 -6.94
C ALA A 23 -12.70 -2.45 -7.56
N TYR A 24 -12.76 -2.31 -8.89
CA TYR A 24 -12.23 -1.11 -9.54
C TYR A 24 -13.11 0.07 -9.11
N LEU A 25 -12.64 0.87 -8.16
CA LEU A 25 -13.17 2.21 -7.98
C LEU A 25 -12.66 3.08 -9.13
N SER A 26 -13.33 2.97 -10.29
CA SER A 26 -13.22 3.98 -11.34
C SER A 26 -14.06 5.17 -10.90
N SER A 27 -13.44 6.12 -10.21
CA SER A 27 -14.02 7.47 -10.13
C SER A 27 -13.89 8.09 -11.51
N SER A 28 -15.02 8.32 -12.19
CA SER A 28 -15.08 9.22 -13.35
C SER A 28 -14.85 10.64 -12.85
N ALA A 29 -13.59 11.02 -12.65
CA ALA A 29 -13.23 12.39 -12.31
C ALA A 29 -12.77 13.08 -13.59
N ALA A 30 -13.45 14.19 -13.89
CA ALA A 30 -13.26 15.05 -15.03
C ALA A 30 -11.78 15.31 -15.31
N THR A 31 -11.43 15.28 -16.60
CA THR A 31 -10.20 15.89 -17.11
C THR A 31 -10.12 17.31 -16.59
N THR A 32 -9.31 17.55 -15.56
CA THR A 32 -8.79 18.89 -15.32
C THR A 32 -7.90 19.18 -16.51
N GLU A 33 -8.47 19.81 -17.53
CA GLU A 33 -7.70 20.55 -18.53
C GLU A 33 -6.92 21.60 -17.73
N GLY A 34 -5.69 21.24 -17.37
CA GLY A 34 -4.72 22.18 -16.86
C GLY A 34 -4.60 23.29 -17.90
N LEU A 35 -4.70 24.52 -17.42
CA LEU A 35 -4.58 25.77 -18.18
C LEU A 35 -3.29 25.75 -19.02
N ASP A 36 -3.37 25.26 -20.25
CA ASP A 36 -2.30 25.32 -21.22
C ASP A 36 -2.44 26.66 -21.97
N GLY A 37 -1.82 27.70 -21.38
CA GLY A 37 -1.55 28.95 -22.08
C GLY A 37 -0.78 28.66 -23.37
N GLY A 38 -1.30 29.16 -24.48
CA GLY A 38 -1.01 28.69 -25.83
C GLY A 38 0.32 29.09 -26.47
N ASP A 39 0.39 28.65 -27.73
CA ASP A 39 1.30 28.99 -28.84
C ASP A 39 2.74 28.44 -28.80
N GLY A 40 3.08 27.67 -29.84
CA GLY A 40 4.42 27.70 -30.43
C GLY A 40 5.15 26.36 -30.50
N SER A 41 5.03 25.67 -31.64
CA SER A 41 6.01 24.70 -32.20
C SER A 41 6.48 23.52 -31.32
N GLY A 42 5.87 22.35 -31.53
CA GLY A 42 6.59 21.08 -31.82
C GLY A 42 7.61 20.49 -30.83
N GLY A 43 7.78 21.03 -29.63
CA GLY A 43 8.55 20.41 -28.55
C GLY A 43 7.60 20.01 -27.43
N GLY A 44 7.42 18.71 -27.20
CA GLY A 44 6.52 18.22 -26.15
C GLY A 44 6.86 18.86 -24.80
N ARG A 45 5.92 19.65 -24.24
CA ARG A 45 6.07 20.22 -22.89
C ARG A 45 6.39 19.07 -21.93
N VAL A 46 7.54 19.18 -21.26
CA VAL A 46 7.89 18.26 -20.18
C VAL A 46 6.85 18.42 -19.08
N LYS A 47 6.05 17.37 -18.87
CA LYS A 47 5.15 17.30 -17.72
C LYS A 47 5.97 16.94 -16.50
N ILE A 48 6.21 17.94 -15.64
CA ILE A 48 6.99 17.76 -14.39
C ILE A 48 6.30 16.73 -13.47
N PHE A 49 4.95 16.74 -13.44
CA PHE A 49 4.14 15.78 -12.68
C PHE A 49 3.33 14.90 -13.65
N ASP A 50 3.99 13.90 -14.22
CA ASP A 50 3.36 12.95 -15.14
C ASP A 50 2.89 11.69 -14.38
N ARG A 51 1.56 11.56 -14.22
CA ARG A 51 0.92 10.43 -13.53
C ARG A 51 1.12 9.10 -14.26
N ASP A 52 1.11 9.10 -15.59
CA ASP A 52 1.30 7.88 -16.38
C ASP A 52 2.75 7.40 -16.32
N LEU A 53 3.69 8.34 -16.33
CA LEU A 53 5.10 8.02 -16.08
C LEU A 53 5.31 7.48 -14.67
N LYS A 54 4.70 8.10 -13.65
CA LYS A 54 4.75 7.61 -12.27
C LYS A 54 4.18 6.19 -12.15
N ARG A 55 3.04 5.91 -12.77
CA ARG A 55 2.45 4.56 -12.83
C ARG A 55 3.43 3.56 -13.40
N ARG A 56 4.03 3.84 -14.55
CA ARG A 56 5.03 2.97 -15.19
C ARG A 56 6.28 2.76 -14.33
N HIS A 57 6.70 3.77 -13.57
CA HIS A 57 7.80 3.62 -12.60
C HIS A 57 7.41 2.69 -11.45
N ARG A 58 6.19 2.81 -10.92
CA ARG A 58 5.67 1.93 -9.88
C ARG A 58 5.50 0.50 -10.37
N ASP A 59 4.96 0.31 -11.58
CA ASP A 59 4.86 -1.01 -12.23
C ASP A 59 6.25 -1.63 -12.34
N ARG A 60 7.22 -0.92 -12.93
CA ARG A 60 8.61 -1.41 -13.04
C ARG A 60 9.23 -1.74 -11.67
N ALA A 61 8.98 -0.91 -10.66
CA ALA A 61 9.48 -1.15 -9.31
C ALA A 61 8.90 -2.45 -8.71
N ALA A 62 7.66 -2.83 -9.04
CA ALA A 62 7.07 -4.09 -8.59
C ALA A 62 7.84 -5.32 -9.09
N TRP A 63 8.36 -5.26 -10.33
CA TRP A 63 9.18 -6.32 -10.91
C TRP A 63 10.56 -6.45 -10.25
N ALA A 64 11.10 -5.33 -9.77
CA ALA A 64 12.40 -5.28 -9.10
C ALA A 64 12.29 -5.41 -7.56
N MET A 65 11.07 -5.53 -7.03
CA MET A 65 10.85 -5.54 -5.59
C MET A 65 11.37 -6.84 -4.96
N GLY A 66 12.29 -6.69 -4.01
CA GLY A 66 12.75 -7.78 -3.16
C GLY A 66 11.76 -8.09 -2.03
N GLU A 67 12.02 -9.17 -1.30
CA GLU A 67 11.25 -9.50 -0.08
C GLU A 67 11.43 -8.43 1.00
N THR A 68 12.63 -7.83 1.08
CA THR A 68 13.00 -6.79 2.05
C THR A 68 13.69 -5.62 1.35
N ASP A 69 13.63 -4.44 1.98
CA ASP A 69 14.32 -3.23 1.54
C ASP A 69 14.80 -2.52 2.80
N ALA A 70 16.10 -2.61 3.08
CA ALA A 70 16.67 -2.12 4.34
C ALA A 70 16.41 -0.63 4.58
N LEU A 71 16.35 0.19 3.52
CA LEU A 71 16.05 1.60 3.66
C LEU A 71 14.57 1.80 3.99
N ALA A 72 13.68 1.15 3.23
CA ALA A 72 12.24 1.25 3.48
C ALA A 72 11.86 0.69 4.86
N ASP A 73 12.47 -0.41 5.28
CA ASP A 73 12.28 -1.05 6.58
C ASP A 73 12.75 -0.12 7.72
N ALA A 74 13.93 0.48 7.61
CA ALA A 74 14.43 1.45 8.59
C ALA A 74 13.54 2.71 8.69
N VAL A 75 13.05 3.21 7.56
CA VAL A 75 12.13 4.36 7.54
C VAL A 75 10.78 3.99 8.15
N ALA A 76 10.25 2.81 7.85
CA ALA A 76 8.99 2.32 8.40
C ALA A 76 9.09 2.14 9.93
N ASP A 77 10.16 1.51 10.42
CA ASP A 77 10.42 1.36 11.85
C ASP A 77 10.49 2.72 12.56
N ASN A 78 11.24 3.68 12.02
CA ASN A 78 11.32 5.03 12.60
C ASN A 78 9.98 5.77 12.62
N LEU A 79 9.13 5.59 11.60
CA LEU A 79 7.79 6.20 11.58
C LEU A 79 6.87 5.54 12.62
N LEU A 80 6.92 4.21 12.74
CA LEU A 80 6.06 3.47 13.65
C LEU A 80 6.52 3.56 15.11
N ASP A 81 7.81 3.82 15.37
CA ASP A 81 8.31 4.17 16.70
C ASP A 81 7.62 5.45 17.23
N ARG A 82 7.53 6.48 16.39
CA ARG A 82 6.80 7.72 16.71
C ARG A 82 5.29 7.52 16.87
N LEU A 83 4.73 6.47 16.28
CA LEU A 83 3.32 6.12 16.47
C LEU A 83 3.08 5.65 17.92
N GLU A 84 4.06 5.03 18.58
CA GLU A 84 3.95 4.57 19.97
C GLU A 84 3.97 5.71 20.99
N ASP A 85 4.54 6.86 20.64
CA ASP A 85 4.45 8.08 21.47
C ASP A 85 3.01 8.59 21.60
N CYS A 86 2.11 8.17 20.71
CA CYS A 86 0.71 8.56 20.75
C CYS A 86 -0.07 7.76 21.80
N ARG A 87 -0.70 8.46 22.75
CA ARG A 87 -1.57 7.84 23.77
C ARG A 87 -2.88 7.25 23.22
N LYS A 88 -3.21 7.51 21.95
CA LYS A 88 -4.46 7.12 21.30
C LYS A 88 -4.21 5.91 20.40
N ALA A 89 -5.16 4.97 20.36
CA ALA A 89 -5.15 3.87 19.40
C ALA A 89 -5.74 4.30 18.06
N PHE A 90 -5.24 3.71 16.97
CA PHE A 90 -5.68 3.94 15.60
C PHE A 90 -6.12 2.62 14.97
N PRO A 91 -7.36 2.13 15.23
CA PRO A 91 -7.81 0.80 14.78
C PRO A 91 -7.78 0.59 13.27
N SER A 92 -7.71 1.66 12.48
CA SER A 92 -7.62 1.58 11.03
C SER A 92 -6.52 2.50 10.51
N ALA A 93 -5.64 1.95 9.68
CA ALA A 93 -4.57 2.68 9.02
C ALA A 93 -4.66 2.53 7.49
N LEU A 94 -4.27 3.59 6.78
CA LEU A 94 -4.11 3.59 5.33
C LEU A 94 -2.63 3.87 5.03
N CYS A 95 -1.96 2.93 4.38
CA CYS A 95 -0.63 3.13 3.84
C CYS A 95 -0.75 3.48 2.35
N LEU A 96 -0.37 4.72 2.02
CA LEU A 96 -0.40 5.27 0.67
C LEU A 96 0.96 5.09 -0.01
N GLY A 97 0.99 4.37 -1.13
CA GLY A 97 2.16 4.20 -1.98
C GLY A 97 3.08 3.04 -1.57
N GLY A 98 4.29 3.06 -2.12
CA GLY A 98 5.13 1.87 -2.24
C GLY A 98 5.79 1.31 -0.99
N SER A 99 5.70 1.99 0.15
CA SER A 99 6.30 1.54 1.41
C SER A 99 5.42 0.56 2.19
N ALA A 100 4.24 0.22 1.67
CA ALA A 100 3.26 -0.58 2.41
C ALA A 100 3.82 -1.94 2.86
N GLY A 101 4.66 -2.60 2.04
CA GLY A 101 5.30 -3.86 2.43
C GLY A 101 6.20 -3.73 3.66
N ALA A 102 7.00 -2.66 3.76
CA ALA A 102 7.83 -2.37 4.92
C ALA A 102 6.97 -2.06 6.15
N VAL A 103 5.95 -1.19 5.99
CA VAL A 103 5.00 -0.85 7.07
C VAL A 103 4.31 -2.11 7.60
N ARG A 104 3.84 -2.99 6.71
CA ARG A 104 3.16 -4.24 7.07
C ARG A 104 4.03 -5.16 7.93
N ARG A 105 5.33 -5.27 7.64
CA ARG A 105 6.30 -6.07 8.41
C ARG A 105 6.67 -5.44 9.75
N SER A 106 6.74 -4.11 9.79
CA SER A 106 7.13 -3.34 10.97
C SER A 106 5.98 -3.08 11.95
N LEU A 107 4.73 -3.25 11.52
CA LEU A 107 3.54 -2.89 12.30
C LEU A 107 3.48 -3.58 13.65
N ARG A 108 3.66 -4.90 13.73
CA ARG A 108 3.84 -5.68 14.97
C ARG A 108 2.93 -5.31 16.16
N GLY A 109 1.66 -4.96 15.88
CA GLY A 109 0.68 -4.53 16.90
C GLY A 109 0.82 -3.09 17.42
N ARG A 110 1.78 -2.32 16.88
CA ARG A 110 2.01 -0.91 17.24
C ARG A 110 0.80 -0.04 16.86
N GLY A 111 0.55 0.98 17.68
CA GLY A 111 -0.53 1.96 17.45
C GLY A 111 -1.96 1.41 17.58
N GLY A 112 -2.14 0.15 17.99
CA GLY A 112 -3.46 -0.48 18.10
C GLY A 112 -4.17 -0.62 16.75
N ILE A 113 -3.40 -0.84 15.67
CA ILE A 113 -3.94 -1.00 14.33
C ILE A 113 -4.46 -2.43 14.16
N GLU A 114 -5.76 -2.55 13.93
CA GLU A 114 -6.47 -3.82 13.71
C GLU A 114 -6.75 -4.06 12.22
N LYS A 115 -6.86 -2.97 11.44
CA LYS A 115 -7.16 -2.98 10.01
C LYS A 115 -6.15 -2.11 9.25
N LEU A 116 -5.46 -2.71 8.27
CA LEU A 116 -4.50 -2.02 7.42
C LEU A 116 -4.99 -2.02 5.97
N ILE A 117 -5.12 -0.84 5.37
CA ILE A 117 -5.40 -0.68 3.94
C ILE A 117 -4.08 -0.31 3.26
N MET A 118 -3.61 -1.16 2.34
CA MET A 118 -2.41 -0.96 1.54
C MET A 118 -2.83 -0.53 0.13
N MET A 119 -2.43 0.66 -0.29
CA MET A 119 -2.87 1.23 -1.56
C MET A 119 -1.70 1.67 -2.42
N ASP A 120 -1.69 1.26 -3.69
CA ASP A 120 -0.76 1.77 -4.70
C ASP A 120 -1.47 1.97 -6.04
N MET A 121 -0.95 2.88 -6.86
CA MET A 121 -1.46 3.09 -8.23
C MET A 121 -1.12 1.92 -9.15
N SER A 122 -0.06 1.16 -8.85
CA SER A 122 0.37 -0.01 -9.61
C SER A 122 -0.37 -1.27 -9.17
N ALA A 123 -1.08 -1.88 -10.12
CA ALA A 123 -1.73 -3.18 -9.89
C ALA A 123 -0.70 -4.31 -9.67
N ASP A 124 0.47 -4.21 -10.29
CA ASP A 124 1.56 -5.18 -10.12
C ASP A 124 2.14 -5.11 -8.71
N MET A 125 2.31 -3.90 -8.16
CA MET A 125 2.75 -3.70 -6.78
C MET A 125 1.76 -4.29 -5.77
N VAL A 126 0.47 -4.01 -5.95
CA VAL A 126 -0.58 -4.52 -5.06
C VAL A 126 -0.64 -6.05 -5.10
N ARG A 127 -0.53 -6.65 -6.30
CA ARG A 127 -0.46 -8.10 -6.46
C ARG A 127 0.74 -8.71 -5.74
N LYS A 128 1.90 -8.05 -5.81
CA LYS A 128 3.11 -8.50 -5.11
C LYS A 128 2.92 -8.53 -3.59
N TRP A 129 2.27 -7.53 -3.01
CA TRP A 129 1.97 -7.57 -1.58
C TRP A 129 1.00 -8.68 -1.20
N GLN A 130 -0.04 -8.93 -2.02
CA GLN A 130 -0.96 -10.05 -1.80
C GLN A 130 -0.25 -11.40 -1.80
N GLU A 131 0.71 -11.59 -2.71
CA GLU A 131 1.53 -12.80 -2.77
C GLU A 131 2.34 -13.00 -1.48
N MET A 132 2.88 -11.93 -0.91
CA MET A 132 3.65 -11.95 0.35
C MET A 132 2.78 -12.11 1.60
N GLU A 133 1.61 -11.47 1.64
CA GLU A 133 0.68 -11.50 2.78
C GLU A 133 0.12 -12.90 3.05
N ASN A 134 -0.09 -13.70 2.01
CA ASN A 134 -0.58 -15.07 2.16
C ASN A 134 0.36 -15.97 3.00
N ALA A 135 1.56 -15.49 3.37
CA ALA A 135 2.51 -16.18 4.25
C ALA A 135 2.44 -15.76 5.73
N THR A 136 1.68 -14.72 6.09
CA THR A 136 1.61 -14.18 7.45
C THR A 136 0.29 -14.52 8.15
N ASP A 137 0.37 -15.09 9.37
CA ASP A 137 -0.77 -15.39 10.24
C ASP A 137 -0.61 -14.64 11.57
N ASP A 138 -0.88 -13.33 11.55
CA ASP A 138 -0.77 -12.45 12.72
C ASP A 138 -2.10 -11.77 13.10
N GLY A 139 -3.20 -12.17 12.46
CA GLY A 139 -4.55 -11.70 12.76
C GLY A 139 -4.86 -10.26 12.32
N LEU A 140 -3.93 -9.57 11.64
CA LEU A 140 -4.16 -8.23 11.11
C LEU A 140 -5.12 -8.28 9.90
N GLU A 141 -6.19 -7.48 9.91
CA GLU A 141 -7.10 -7.39 8.76
C GLU A 141 -6.48 -6.50 7.66
N THR A 142 -5.85 -7.13 6.67
CA THR A 142 -5.19 -6.43 5.56
C THR A 142 -6.06 -6.34 4.30
N HIS A 143 -6.25 -5.13 3.77
CA HIS A 143 -6.95 -4.86 2.51
C HIS A 143 -6.01 -4.27 1.47
N PHE A 144 -6.20 -4.67 0.22
CA PHE A 144 -5.36 -4.28 -0.91
C PHE A 144 -6.17 -3.48 -1.93
N VAL A 145 -5.75 -2.26 -2.23
CA VAL A 145 -6.49 -1.34 -3.09
C VAL A 145 -5.58 -0.83 -4.21
N VAL A 146 -6.04 -0.95 -5.46
CA VAL A 146 -5.42 -0.24 -6.57
C VAL A 146 -6.08 1.13 -6.67
N GLY A 147 -5.32 2.19 -6.41
CA GLY A 147 -5.84 3.54 -6.32
C GLY A 147 -4.76 4.59 -6.53
N ASP A 148 -5.15 5.70 -7.13
CA ASP A 148 -4.27 6.85 -7.32
C ASP A 148 -4.52 7.86 -6.19
N GLU A 149 -3.47 8.20 -5.45
CA GLU A 149 -3.54 9.13 -4.32
C GLU A 149 -4.00 10.55 -4.70
N GLU A 150 -3.85 10.97 -5.97
CA GLU A 150 -4.34 12.26 -6.47
C GLU A 150 -5.82 12.24 -6.86
N TYR A 151 -6.42 11.05 -7.00
CA TYR A 151 -7.82 10.87 -7.42
C TYR A 151 -8.65 10.12 -6.38
N LEU A 152 -8.26 10.21 -5.10
CA LEU A 152 -9.02 9.63 -4.01
C LEU A 152 -10.42 10.27 -3.92
N PRO A 153 -11.49 9.48 -3.73
CA PRO A 153 -12.85 10.00 -3.55
C PRO A 153 -13.04 10.58 -2.13
N ILE A 154 -12.05 11.31 -1.63
CA ILE A 154 -11.98 11.86 -0.28
C ILE A 154 -11.90 13.38 -0.42
N LYS A 155 -12.86 14.09 0.18
CA LYS A 155 -12.84 15.56 0.19
C LYS A 155 -11.62 16.04 0.98
N GLU A 156 -10.91 17.08 0.53
CA GLU A 156 -9.59 17.50 1.06
C GLU A 156 -9.60 17.79 2.58
N ARG A 157 -10.77 18.07 3.17
CA ARG A 157 -10.95 18.37 4.61
C ARG A 157 -11.45 17.20 5.47
N LEU A 158 -11.65 16.01 4.91
CA LEU A 158 -12.36 14.90 5.58
C LEU A 158 -11.63 13.55 5.51
N ALA A 159 -10.36 13.53 5.13
CA ALA A 159 -9.61 12.29 5.00
C ALA A 159 -9.35 11.56 6.33
N LEU A 160 -9.24 12.33 7.42
CA LEU A 160 -9.02 11.82 8.75
C LEU A 160 -10.23 12.06 9.63
N LYS A 161 -10.54 11.09 10.49
CA LYS A 161 -11.45 11.30 11.62
C LYS A 161 -10.88 12.42 12.52
N PRO A 162 -11.70 13.06 13.37
CA PRO A 162 -11.20 13.92 14.44
C PRO A 162 -10.07 13.23 15.23
N ASP A 163 -8.97 13.96 15.41
CA ASP A 163 -7.68 13.47 15.94
C ASP A 163 -7.17 12.19 15.27
N GLY A 164 -7.37 12.08 13.96
CA GLY A 164 -6.58 11.19 13.12
C GLY A 164 -5.16 11.74 12.96
N LEU A 165 -4.23 10.83 12.69
CA LEU A 165 -2.80 11.13 12.56
C LEU A 165 -2.36 10.88 11.12
N PHE A 166 -1.51 11.77 10.60
CA PHE A 166 -0.80 11.58 9.35
C PHE A 166 0.71 11.52 9.63
N LEU A 167 1.35 10.44 9.20
CA LEU A 167 2.79 10.24 9.29
C LEU A 167 3.35 10.09 7.88
N ALA A 168 4.43 10.81 7.58
CA ALA A 168 5.10 10.75 6.30
C ALA A 168 6.62 10.87 6.46
N ALA A 169 7.35 10.18 5.59
CA ALA A 169 8.78 10.34 5.39
C ALA A 169 9.04 10.81 3.97
N ILE A 170 9.92 11.81 3.82
CA ILE A 170 10.29 12.41 2.54
C ILE A 170 11.82 12.45 2.50
N LEU A 171 12.40 12.20 1.33
CA LEU A 171 13.84 12.37 1.14
C LEU A 171 14.22 13.83 1.39
N GLY A 172 15.28 14.05 2.18
CA GLY A 172 15.80 15.39 2.45
C GLY A 172 16.47 15.99 1.20
N GLY A 173 16.57 17.32 1.15
CA GLY A 173 17.16 18.04 0.00
C GLY A 173 18.63 17.69 -0.30
N GLU A 174 19.34 17.10 0.66
CA GLU A 174 20.73 16.66 0.53
C GLU A 174 20.86 15.22 -0.02
N THR A 175 19.76 14.51 -0.23
CA THR A 175 19.78 13.07 -0.60
C THR A 175 20.27 12.82 -2.03
N LEU A 176 20.22 13.83 -2.91
CA LEU A 176 20.53 13.71 -4.34
C LEU A 176 21.80 14.50 -4.75
N LYS A 177 22.68 14.80 -3.80
CA LYS A 177 23.97 15.47 -4.07
C LYS A 177 25.05 14.49 -4.50
#